data_AF-A0AAW0YW94-F1
#
_entry.id   AF-A0AAW0YW94-F1
#
_cell.length_a   1.000
_cell.length_b   1.000
_cell.length_c   1.000
_cell.angle_alpha   90.00
_cell.angle_beta   90.00
_cell.angle_gamma   90.00
#
_symmetry.space_group_name_H-M   'P 1'
#
loop_
_entity.id
_entity.type
_entity.pdbx_description
1 polymer ?
#
loop_
_entity_poly.entity_id
_entity_poly.type
_entity_poly.pdbx_seq_one_letter_code
_entity_poly.pdbx_strand_id
1 'polypeptide(L)'
;MSTSASSTRKRTTRTAGTPQQRQVSPRTSSSLSWARWATLYLPPLVGLAAYAIYTYTQNSDPISSTSEARDLPPNAQKIDPKSFTVLDSVPPPYVVNGSSFFVPPGMNEESLKARPFHIYHESFYDIIGPDPSLTLIAETEKDPLFHEAAVWYPPTDEFFFCQNAGAPAAGTGLHKSAIVEKISLAQAEEVVEGKRKEVDVISVEGDVKVINPNGGTNFRGKIVLAGEGQGDHNPSALYLVDPVEPYKTTVILNNYHGRQFNSLNDIAVNPRNKQLYFTDPTYGHVQHFRPTPGLPNQVYRFDVDSGAVGVVADGLHMPNGITFSPDGYHAYISDTGISMGFWGKNHTRPSTIYRYDVNADGTWNNRRTFAFVEVGFADGIHTDTAGNLYAGCGDGISVWNPSGILIGKIFVGHLSANFQFAGKGRMVILAETRLYYVKLGAEGAKITDKNYSER
;
A
#
# COMPACT_ATOMS: atom_id res chain seq x y z
N MET A 1 -41.10 45.16 -27.36
CA MET A 1 -41.49 46.57 -27.59
C MET A 1 -41.47 47.28 -26.24
N SER A 2 -40.70 48.37 -26.16
CA SER A 2 -40.45 49.21 -24.98
C SER A 2 -41.45 50.35 -24.87
N THR A 3 -41.67 50.85 -23.63
CA THR A 3 -41.82 52.27 -23.22
C THR A 3 -41.95 52.28 -21.66
N SER A 4 -40.96 52.72 -20.87
CA SER A 4 -40.63 54.10 -20.39
C SER A 4 -41.75 54.79 -19.57
N ALA A 5 -41.57 55.57 -18.49
CA ALA A 5 -40.54 55.90 -17.50
C ALA A 5 -41.14 57.04 -16.60
N SER A 6 -40.75 57.17 -15.32
CA SER A 6 -40.48 58.44 -14.55
C SER A 6 -40.45 58.16 -13.03
N SER A 7 -39.30 58.34 -12.35
CA SER A 7 -38.84 59.50 -11.53
C SER A 7 -39.62 59.64 -10.20
N THR A 8 -39.03 59.80 -8.99
CA THR A 8 -38.01 60.79 -8.59
C THR A 8 -37.26 60.37 -7.29
N ARG A 9 -35.99 60.81 -7.17
CA ARG A 9 -35.08 60.70 -6.00
C ARG A 9 -35.46 61.63 -4.83
N LYS A 10 -35.07 61.24 -3.61
CA LYS A 10 -34.36 62.14 -2.66
C LYS A 10 -33.29 61.39 -1.87
N ARG A 11 -32.15 62.07 -1.73
CA ARG A 11 -30.85 61.64 -1.19
C ARG A 11 -30.55 62.57 -0.02
N THR A 12 -30.06 62.04 1.10
CA THR A 12 -29.29 62.83 2.07
C THR A 12 -28.15 61.98 2.62
N THR A 13 -27.01 62.66 2.75
CA THR A 13 -25.63 62.19 2.95
C THR A 13 -25.11 62.52 4.34
N ARG A 14 -23.93 61.95 4.67
CA ARG A 14 -22.90 62.31 5.68
C ARG A 14 -22.96 61.48 6.97
N THR A 15 -21.87 61.03 7.59
CA THR A 15 -20.42 61.20 7.38
C THR A 15 -19.66 60.13 8.18
N ALA A 16 -18.43 59.85 7.76
CA ALA A 16 -17.48 58.95 8.41
C ALA A 16 -17.03 59.42 9.81
N GLY A 17 -16.76 58.47 10.70
CA GLY A 17 -16.09 58.65 12.00
C GLY A 17 -15.21 57.43 12.33
N THR A 18 -13.96 57.72 12.67
CA THR A 18 -12.79 56.85 12.92
C THR A 18 -12.99 55.85 14.09
N PRO A 19 -12.37 54.65 14.07
CA PRO A 19 -12.48 53.72 15.20
C PRO A 19 -11.49 54.07 16.32
N GLN A 20 -12.02 54.25 17.53
CA GLN A 20 -11.24 54.48 18.75
C GLN A 20 -10.76 53.14 19.35
N GLN A 21 -9.46 53.09 19.62
CA GLN A 21 -8.77 52.04 20.40
C GLN A 21 -9.37 51.91 21.80
N ARG A 22 -9.67 50.68 22.24
CA ARG A 22 -9.88 50.38 23.66
C ARG A 22 -8.52 50.14 24.33
N GLN A 23 -8.10 51.12 25.12
CA GLN A 23 -7.04 51.00 26.12
C GLN A 23 -7.48 50.06 27.24
N VAL A 24 -6.62 49.09 27.53
CA VAL A 24 -6.57 48.35 28.80
C VAL A 24 -5.67 49.15 29.73
N SER A 25 -6.11 49.42 30.96
CA SER A 25 -5.24 49.96 32.01
C SER A 25 -5.68 49.46 33.41
N PRO A 26 -4.76 49.46 34.39
CA PRO A 26 -4.56 48.34 35.31
C PRO A 26 -4.96 48.64 36.76
N ARG A 27 -5.07 47.61 37.61
CA ARG A 27 -4.87 47.73 39.07
C ARG A 27 -4.20 46.49 39.68
N THR A 28 -3.01 46.76 40.20
CA THR A 28 -2.20 46.14 41.27
C THR A 28 -3.03 45.90 42.56
N SER A 29 -2.69 45.14 43.60
CA SER A 29 -1.52 44.37 44.06
C SER A 29 -1.90 43.64 45.38
N SER A 30 -1.31 42.47 45.65
CA SER A 30 -0.74 42.07 46.97
C SER A 30 -0.04 40.71 46.76
N SER A 31 1.27 40.69 46.52
CA SER A 31 2.38 40.65 47.49
C SER A 31 2.44 39.37 48.33
N LEU A 32 3.36 38.47 47.96
CA LEU A 32 4.28 37.80 48.90
C LEU A 32 5.47 37.24 48.10
N SER A 33 6.59 37.92 48.27
CA SER A 33 7.91 37.63 47.74
C SER A 33 8.65 36.63 48.62
N TRP A 34 9.26 35.59 48.06
CA TRP A 34 10.55 35.07 48.51
C TRP A 34 11.31 34.51 47.30
N ALA A 35 12.20 35.32 46.75
CA ALA A 35 13.34 34.82 46.00
C ALA A 35 14.46 34.56 46.99
N ARG A 36 15.14 33.41 46.88
CA ARG A 36 16.57 33.33 46.55
C ARG A 36 17.17 31.94 46.81
N TRP A 37 18.16 31.64 45.97
CA TRP A 37 19.22 30.62 46.05
C TRP A 37 18.87 29.18 45.64
N ALA A 38 19.14 28.86 44.37
CA ALA A 38 19.84 27.63 44.02
C ALA A 38 20.50 27.80 42.64
N THR A 39 21.71 28.34 42.66
CA THR A 39 22.69 28.17 41.59
C THR A 39 23.03 26.67 41.54
N LEU A 40 22.29 25.88 40.76
CA LEU A 40 22.59 24.46 40.64
C LEU A 40 23.69 24.27 39.60
N TYR A 41 24.89 24.03 40.12
CA TYR A 41 26.02 23.42 39.45
C TYR A 41 25.59 22.27 38.54
N LEU A 42 25.81 22.42 37.23
CA LEU A 42 25.70 21.35 36.25
C LEU A 42 27.07 21.02 35.61
N PRO A 43 28.06 20.50 36.37
CA PRO A 43 29.14 19.76 35.73
C PRO A 43 29.51 18.42 36.41
N PRO A 44 28.57 17.46 36.54
CA PRO A 44 29.01 16.05 36.54
C PRO A 44 28.31 15.17 35.49
N LEU A 45 27.12 15.53 35.02
CA LEU A 45 26.33 14.67 34.13
C LEU A 45 26.84 14.66 32.67
N VAL A 46 27.33 15.80 32.18
CA VAL A 46 27.96 15.88 30.84
C VAL A 46 29.32 15.15 30.84
N GLY A 47 30.04 15.19 31.96
CA GLY A 47 31.32 14.49 32.13
C GLY A 47 31.17 12.97 32.18
N LEU A 48 30.13 12.44 32.84
CA LEU A 48 29.85 11.00 32.88
C LEU A 48 29.40 10.45 31.53
N ALA A 49 28.58 11.20 30.78
CA ALA A 49 28.18 10.80 29.42
C ALA A 49 29.38 10.81 28.46
N ALA A 50 30.23 11.85 28.52
CA ALA A 50 31.44 11.92 27.70
C ALA A 50 32.48 10.84 28.08
N TYR A 51 32.63 10.54 29.37
CA TYR A 51 33.52 9.47 29.84
C TYR A 51 33.00 8.08 29.46
N ALA A 52 31.69 7.83 29.56
CA ALA A 52 31.08 6.57 29.13
C ALA A 52 31.24 6.35 27.61
N ILE A 53 31.06 7.40 26.80
CA ILE A 53 31.31 7.35 25.34
C ILE A 53 32.79 7.12 25.04
N TYR A 54 33.69 7.79 25.78
CA TYR A 54 35.14 7.61 25.64
C TYR A 54 35.61 6.20 26.03
N THR A 55 35.09 5.62 27.13
CA THR A 55 35.41 4.25 27.52
C THR A 55 34.77 3.21 26.58
N TYR A 56 33.57 3.49 26.04
CA TYR A 56 32.94 2.62 25.04
C TYR A 56 33.74 2.58 23.75
N THR A 57 34.25 3.74 23.29
CA THR A 57 35.05 3.84 22.06
C THR A 57 36.49 3.31 22.19
N GLN A 58 37.04 3.26 23.41
CA GLN A 58 38.38 2.69 23.67
C GLN A 58 38.35 1.19 23.99
N ASN A 59 37.23 0.65 24.51
CA ASN A 59 37.06 -0.78 24.79
C ASN A 59 36.27 -1.55 23.73
N SER A 60 35.77 -0.88 22.69
CA SER A 60 35.31 -1.57 21.49
C SER A 60 36.53 -1.97 20.67
N ASP A 61 36.92 -3.24 20.74
CA ASP A 61 37.75 -3.84 19.70
C ASP A 61 37.16 -3.45 18.34
N PRO A 62 38.00 -3.10 17.33
CA PRO A 62 37.47 -2.89 15.99
C PRO A 62 36.72 -4.18 15.63
N ILE A 63 35.41 -4.06 15.43
CA ILE A 63 34.62 -5.14 14.84
C ILE A 63 35.25 -5.35 13.48
N SER A 64 36.14 -6.33 13.42
CA SER A 64 36.55 -6.97 12.18
C SER A 64 35.26 -7.61 11.67
N SER A 65 34.49 -6.86 10.89
CA SER A 65 33.44 -7.42 10.05
C SER A 65 34.15 -8.14 8.91
N THR A 66 34.79 -9.26 9.22
CA THR A 66 34.85 -10.34 8.25
C THR A 66 33.40 -10.78 8.10
N SER A 67 32.67 -10.13 7.19
CA SER A 67 31.46 -10.73 6.67
C SER A 67 31.91 -12.04 6.07
N GLU A 68 31.60 -13.16 6.73
CA GLU A 68 31.65 -14.44 6.06
C GLU A 68 30.83 -14.25 4.80
N ALA A 69 31.48 -14.43 3.65
CA ALA A 69 30.85 -14.19 2.37
C ALA A 69 29.64 -15.11 2.29
N ARG A 70 28.43 -14.54 2.42
CA ARG A 70 27.19 -15.31 2.29
C ARG A 70 27.16 -15.90 0.89
N ASP A 71 26.95 -17.21 0.82
CA ASP A 71 26.82 -17.89 -0.46
C ASP A 71 25.68 -17.28 -1.26
N LEU A 72 25.94 -16.98 -2.54
CA LEU A 72 24.94 -16.45 -3.45
C LEU A 72 24.02 -17.60 -3.88
N PRO A 73 22.70 -17.55 -3.58
CA PRO A 73 21.80 -18.60 -4.04
C PRO A 73 21.78 -18.71 -5.57
N PRO A 74 21.65 -19.92 -6.15
CA PRO A 74 21.73 -20.11 -7.61
C PRO A 74 20.72 -19.28 -8.41
N ASN A 75 19.51 -19.07 -7.85
CA ASN A 75 18.43 -18.29 -8.47
C ASN A 75 18.55 -16.77 -8.22
N ALA A 76 19.62 -16.33 -7.57
CA ALA A 76 19.83 -14.93 -7.22
C ALA A 76 21.04 -14.32 -7.95
N GLN A 77 21.04 -13.00 -8.07
CA GLN A 77 22.17 -12.25 -8.62
C GLN A 77 22.37 -10.91 -7.93
N LYS A 78 23.63 -10.51 -7.75
CA LYS A 78 24.00 -9.21 -7.21
C LYS A 78 23.88 -8.14 -8.30
N ILE A 79 23.21 -7.04 -7.98
CA ILE A 79 23.13 -5.83 -8.80
C ILE A 79 23.79 -4.71 -7.99
N ASP A 80 25.02 -4.34 -8.32
CA ASP A 80 25.77 -3.32 -7.57
C ASP A 80 25.33 -1.90 -7.97
N PRO A 81 24.68 -1.12 -7.09
CA PRO A 81 24.26 0.24 -7.41
C PRO A 81 25.42 1.18 -7.80
N LYS A 82 26.64 0.89 -7.36
CA LYS A 82 27.82 1.68 -7.75
C LYS A 82 28.14 1.55 -9.24
N SER A 83 27.82 0.40 -9.84
CA SER A 83 28.10 0.14 -11.26
C SER A 83 27.28 1.00 -12.22
N PHE A 84 26.18 1.58 -11.75
CA PHE A 84 25.31 2.48 -12.52
C PHE A 84 24.99 3.79 -11.80
N THR A 85 25.79 4.16 -10.80
CA THR A 85 25.73 5.51 -10.21
C THR A 85 26.07 6.58 -11.26
N VAL A 86 26.93 6.22 -12.23
CA VAL A 86 27.22 7.00 -13.42
C VAL A 86 27.00 6.09 -14.62
N LEU A 87 26.15 6.51 -15.56
CA LEU A 87 25.92 5.82 -16.82
C LEU A 87 26.65 6.54 -17.94
N ASP A 88 27.15 5.80 -18.92
CA ASP A 88 27.78 6.37 -20.13
C ASP A 88 26.80 7.24 -20.92
N SER A 89 25.51 6.89 -20.87
CA SER A 89 24.41 7.64 -21.46
C SER A 89 23.16 7.50 -20.62
N VAL A 90 22.50 8.62 -20.32
CA VAL A 90 21.19 8.65 -19.67
C VAL A 90 20.14 9.00 -20.73
N PRO A 91 19.22 8.09 -21.06
CA PRO A 91 18.18 8.36 -22.05
C PRO A 91 17.24 9.48 -21.56
N PRO A 92 16.63 10.24 -22.48
CA PRO A 92 15.72 11.31 -22.11
C PRO A 92 14.43 10.77 -21.46
N PRO A 93 13.73 11.57 -20.62
CA PRO A 93 12.59 11.12 -19.82
C PRO A 93 11.48 10.37 -20.59
N TYR A 94 11.20 10.77 -21.83
CA TYR A 94 10.14 10.16 -22.65
C TYR A 94 10.46 8.74 -23.15
N VAL A 95 11.70 8.25 -22.96
CA VAL A 95 12.13 6.91 -23.38
C VAL A 95 12.02 5.92 -22.22
N VAL A 96 12.44 6.31 -21.02
CA VAL A 96 12.62 5.36 -19.90
C VAL A 96 11.62 5.54 -18.77
N ASN A 97 11.14 6.75 -18.48
CA ASN A 97 10.34 6.98 -17.28
C ASN A 97 9.16 6.01 -17.20
N GLY A 98 9.19 5.13 -16.19
CA GLY A 98 8.10 4.21 -15.82
C GLY A 98 7.54 3.31 -16.92
N SER A 99 8.20 3.19 -18.07
CA SER A 99 7.68 2.51 -19.28
C SER A 99 8.58 1.38 -19.77
N SER A 100 9.86 1.41 -19.42
CA SER A 100 10.80 0.30 -19.57
C SER A 100 11.45 0.01 -18.23
N PHE A 101 11.77 -1.26 -17.97
CA PHE A 101 12.57 -1.61 -16.80
C PHE A 101 14.04 -1.35 -17.09
N PHE A 102 14.76 -0.92 -16.06
CA PHE A 102 16.19 -0.67 -16.15
C PHE A 102 16.95 -1.99 -16.25
N VAL A 103 17.84 -2.09 -17.24
CA VAL A 103 18.79 -3.21 -17.36
C VAL A 103 20.16 -2.70 -16.93
N PRO A 104 20.71 -3.18 -15.80
CA PRO A 104 22.02 -2.75 -15.34
C PRO A 104 23.14 -3.06 -16.35
N PRO A 105 24.22 -2.26 -16.38
CA PRO A 105 25.38 -2.53 -17.23
C PRO A 105 25.92 -3.95 -17.06
N GLY A 106 26.21 -4.62 -18.19
CA GLY A 106 26.71 -6.00 -18.20
C GLY A 106 25.64 -7.08 -18.02
N MET A 107 24.37 -6.71 -17.92
CA MET A 107 23.23 -7.63 -17.84
C MET A 107 22.34 -7.53 -19.09
N ASN A 108 21.43 -8.50 -19.22
CA ASN A 108 20.37 -8.49 -20.23
C ASN A 108 19.07 -9.06 -19.63
N GLU A 109 17.95 -8.88 -20.32
CA GLU A 109 16.63 -9.34 -19.83
C GLU A 109 16.59 -10.84 -19.54
N GLU A 110 17.22 -11.67 -20.36
CA GLU A 110 17.30 -13.11 -20.17
C GLU A 110 17.98 -13.46 -18.84
N SER A 111 19.11 -12.81 -18.54
CA SER A 111 19.84 -12.99 -17.28
C SER A 111 19.05 -12.51 -16.07
N LEU A 112 18.27 -11.43 -16.21
CA LEU A 112 17.40 -10.90 -15.15
C LEU A 112 16.27 -11.88 -14.82
N LYS A 113 15.69 -12.53 -15.85
CA LYS A 113 14.65 -13.56 -15.70
C LYS A 113 15.19 -14.89 -15.18
N ALA A 114 16.38 -15.31 -15.64
CA ALA A 114 16.98 -16.58 -15.24
C ALA A 114 17.34 -16.63 -13.74
N ARG A 115 17.67 -15.48 -13.14
CA ARG A 115 17.96 -15.34 -11.71
C ARG A 115 17.12 -14.21 -11.12
N PRO A 116 15.83 -14.47 -10.82
CA PRO A 116 14.84 -13.42 -10.55
C PRO A 116 15.05 -12.71 -9.20
N PHE A 117 15.87 -13.24 -8.29
CA PHE A 117 16.15 -12.59 -7.01
C PHE A 117 17.31 -11.60 -7.15
N HIS A 118 16.98 -10.33 -7.32
CA HIS A 118 17.94 -9.26 -7.58
C HIS A 118 18.36 -8.61 -6.27
N ILE A 119 19.63 -8.76 -5.90
CA ILE A 119 20.18 -8.28 -4.63
C ILE A 119 20.87 -6.93 -4.86
N TYR A 120 20.25 -5.84 -4.39
CA TYR A 120 20.84 -4.49 -4.43
C TYR A 120 21.57 -4.14 -3.12
N HIS A 121 21.19 -4.77 -2.01
CA HIS A 121 21.79 -4.60 -0.69
C HIS A 121 21.88 -5.94 0.06
N GLU A 122 22.90 -6.11 0.91
CA GLU A 122 23.16 -7.40 1.60
C GLU A 122 22.03 -7.83 2.55
N SER A 123 21.23 -6.91 3.08
CA SER A 123 20.05 -7.26 3.89
C SER A 123 19.00 -8.04 3.10
N PHE A 124 19.04 -8.04 1.76
CA PHE A 124 18.12 -8.83 0.94
C PHE A 124 18.41 -10.33 1.01
N TYR A 125 19.60 -10.75 1.44
CA TYR A 125 19.87 -12.17 1.73
C TYR A 125 18.95 -12.71 2.83
N ASP A 126 18.63 -11.90 3.84
CA ASP A 126 17.73 -12.31 4.92
C ASP A 126 16.27 -12.42 4.41
N ILE A 127 15.92 -11.66 3.37
CA ILE A 127 14.60 -11.71 2.74
C ILE A 127 14.42 -13.00 1.94
N ILE A 128 15.38 -13.34 1.09
CA ILE A 128 15.25 -14.46 0.16
C ILE A 128 15.64 -15.80 0.81
N GLY A 129 16.49 -15.78 1.84
CA GLY A 129 16.98 -17.00 2.47
C GLY A 129 17.97 -17.78 1.58
N PRO A 130 18.38 -18.99 2.01
CA PRO A 130 19.44 -19.74 1.34
C PRO A 130 19.01 -20.43 0.04
N ASP A 131 17.72 -20.75 -0.12
CA ASP A 131 17.19 -21.50 -1.27
C ASP A 131 15.87 -20.89 -1.77
N PRO A 132 15.91 -19.68 -2.37
CA PRO A 132 14.72 -19.03 -2.87
C PRO A 132 14.28 -19.63 -4.22
N SER A 133 12.97 -19.75 -4.41
CA SER A 133 12.38 -20.23 -5.66
C SER A 133 11.24 -19.33 -6.14
N LEU A 134 11.11 -19.16 -7.45
CA LEU A 134 10.00 -18.50 -8.11
C LEU A 134 9.43 -19.47 -9.14
N THR A 135 8.20 -19.91 -8.94
CA THR A 135 7.54 -20.93 -9.78
C THR A 135 6.25 -20.37 -10.36
N LEU A 136 6.08 -20.46 -11.68
CA LEU A 136 4.80 -20.20 -12.33
C LEU A 136 3.87 -21.38 -12.02
N ILE A 137 2.73 -21.11 -11.37
CA ILE A 137 1.81 -22.16 -10.91
C ILE A 137 0.48 -22.18 -11.67
N ALA A 138 0.14 -21.09 -12.35
CA ALA A 138 -0.97 -21.02 -13.31
C ALA A 138 -0.74 -19.88 -14.31
N GLU A 139 -1.29 -20.02 -15.52
CA GLU A 139 -1.24 -19.00 -16.57
C GLU A 139 -2.51 -19.07 -17.42
N THR A 140 -2.98 -17.92 -17.88
CA THR A 140 -4.01 -17.78 -18.90
C THR A 140 -3.43 -17.11 -20.15
N GLU A 141 -4.04 -17.35 -21.32
CA GLU A 141 -3.54 -16.73 -22.55
C GLU A 141 -3.78 -15.21 -22.59
N LYS A 142 -4.96 -14.78 -22.12
CA LYS A 142 -5.44 -13.40 -22.27
C LYS A 142 -6.28 -12.89 -21.10
N ASP A 143 -6.94 -13.78 -20.37
CA ASP A 143 -7.89 -13.39 -19.33
C ASP A 143 -7.13 -13.08 -18.02
N PRO A 144 -7.14 -11.83 -17.52
CA PRO A 144 -6.39 -11.44 -16.33
C PRO A 144 -7.05 -11.95 -15.03
N LEU A 145 -7.06 -13.27 -14.81
CA LEU A 145 -7.66 -13.91 -13.63
C LEU A 145 -6.89 -13.60 -12.34
N PHE A 146 -5.59 -13.31 -12.42
CA PHE A 146 -4.69 -13.15 -11.27
C PHE A 146 -4.37 -11.67 -11.06
N HIS A 147 -5.37 -10.88 -10.68
CA HIS A 147 -5.24 -9.43 -10.54
C HIS A 147 -5.03 -8.99 -9.09
N GLU A 148 -6.06 -9.13 -8.24
CA GLU A 148 -6.15 -8.40 -6.97
C GLU A 148 -6.73 -9.26 -5.82
N ALA A 149 -6.99 -8.67 -4.65
CA ALA A 149 -7.52 -9.33 -3.44
C ALA A 149 -6.64 -10.50 -2.96
N ALA A 150 -5.33 -10.32 -2.95
CA ALA A 150 -4.37 -11.32 -2.50
C ALA A 150 -4.55 -11.66 -1.00
N VAL A 151 -5.31 -12.73 -0.69
CA VAL A 151 -5.67 -13.10 0.69
C VAL A 151 -5.40 -14.58 0.96
N TRP A 152 -4.45 -14.86 1.84
CA TRP A 152 -4.25 -16.20 2.38
C TRP A 152 -5.22 -16.47 3.55
N TYR A 153 -5.87 -17.64 3.51
CA TYR A 153 -6.71 -18.14 4.60
C TYR A 153 -6.05 -19.35 5.27
N PRO A 154 -5.39 -19.16 6.43
CA PRO A 154 -4.60 -20.21 7.08
C PRO A 154 -5.35 -21.51 7.42
N PRO A 155 -6.62 -21.49 7.88
CA PRO A 155 -7.31 -22.71 8.32
C PRO A 155 -7.48 -23.79 7.24
N THR A 156 -7.57 -23.42 5.97
CA THR A 156 -7.66 -24.37 4.84
C THR A 156 -6.41 -24.36 3.95
N ASP A 157 -5.43 -23.51 4.27
CA ASP A 157 -4.24 -23.23 3.45
C ASP A 157 -4.58 -22.91 1.98
N GLU A 158 -5.64 -22.13 1.81
CA GLU A 158 -6.11 -21.65 0.51
C GLU A 158 -5.77 -20.18 0.32
N PHE A 159 -5.60 -19.78 -0.94
CA PHE A 159 -5.27 -18.41 -1.32
C PHE A 159 -6.34 -17.87 -2.26
N PHE A 160 -6.95 -16.75 -1.87
CA PHE A 160 -8.03 -16.08 -2.58
C PHE A 160 -7.47 -14.89 -3.36
N PHE A 161 -8.12 -14.58 -4.47
CA PHE A 161 -7.83 -13.43 -5.33
C PHE A 161 -9.06 -13.12 -6.20
N CYS A 162 -8.99 -12.06 -7.00
CA CYS A 162 -10.02 -11.76 -7.98
C CYS A 162 -9.46 -11.48 -9.37
N GLN A 163 -10.31 -11.73 -10.36
CA GLN A 163 -10.11 -11.34 -11.74
C GLN A 163 -10.09 -9.81 -11.86
N ASN A 164 -9.31 -9.29 -12.81
CA ASN A 164 -9.36 -7.88 -13.14
C ASN A 164 -10.75 -7.51 -13.67
N ALA A 165 -11.40 -6.52 -13.05
CA ALA A 165 -12.63 -5.95 -13.60
C ALA A 165 -12.39 -5.20 -14.92
N GLY A 166 -11.13 -4.93 -15.28
CA GLY A 166 -10.69 -4.01 -16.31
C GLY A 166 -10.31 -4.57 -17.69
N ALA A 167 -10.32 -3.61 -18.64
CA ALA A 167 -10.19 -3.64 -20.10
C ALA A 167 -11.40 -4.22 -20.88
N PRO A 168 -11.82 -3.60 -22.02
CA PRO A 168 -12.93 -4.08 -22.86
C PRO A 168 -12.81 -5.55 -23.28
N ALA A 169 -11.60 -6.11 -23.30
CA ALA A 169 -11.32 -7.49 -23.65
C ALA A 169 -11.74 -8.51 -22.57
N ALA A 170 -11.78 -8.12 -21.29
CA ALA A 170 -12.22 -9.01 -20.20
C ALA A 170 -13.76 -9.15 -20.15
N GLY A 171 -14.50 -8.22 -20.77
CA GLY A 171 -15.97 -8.18 -20.74
C GLY A 171 -16.56 -7.86 -19.37
N THR A 172 -15.71 -7.65 -18.36
CA THR A 172 -16.04 -7.27 -16.99
C THR A 172 -16.22 -5.74 -16.84
N GLY A 173 -16.57 -5.26 -15.64
CA GLY A 173 -16.87 -3.85 -15.37
C GLY A 173 -18.36 -3.54 -15.51
N LEU A 174 -18.76 -2.80 -16.56
CA LEU A 174 -20.13 -2.28 -16.69
C LEU A 174 -21.16 -3.36 -17.06
N HIS A 175 -20.75 -4.40 -17.77
CA HIS A 175 -21.66 -5.42 -18.32
C HIS A 175 -21.66 -6.73 -17.53
N LYS A 176 -20.54 -7.06 -16.89
CA LYS A 176 -20.34 -8.26 -16.09
C LYS A 176 -19.43 -7.91 -14.92
N SER A 177 -19.72 -8.42 -13.74
CA SER A 177 -18.78 -8.30 -12.62
C SER A 177 -17.58 -9.23 -12.83
N ALA A 178 -16.39 -8.79 -12.40
CA ALA A 178 -15.29 -9.71 -12.10
C ALA A 178 -15.70 -10.74 -11.04
N ILE A 179 -14.94 -11.83 -10.97
CA ILE A 179 -15.17 -12.97 -10.08
C ILE A 179 -14.09 -13.06 -9.00
N VAL A 180 -14.45 -13.70 -7.89
CA VAL A 180 -13.53 -14.09 -6.83
C VAL A 180 -13.15 -15.55 -7.06
N GLU A 181 -11.88 -15.88 -6.86
CA GLU A 181 -11.32 -17.19 -7.12
C GLU A 181 -10.40 -17.60 -5.97
N LYS A 182 -10.05 -18.89 -5.92
CA LYS A 182 -9.07 -19.42 -4.99
C LYS A 182 -8.26 -20.57 -5.57
N ILE A 183 -7.10 -20.82 -4.96
CA ILE A 183 -6.25 -21.98 -5.19
C ILE A 183 -5.87 -22.67 -3.86
N SER A 184 -5.43 -23.93 -3.94
CA SER A 184 -4.80 -24.64 -2.82
C SER A 184 -3.28 -24.44 -2.83
N LEU A 185 -2.69 -24.06 -1.70
CA LEU A 185 -1.23 -23.94 -1.59
C LEU A 185 -0.52 -25.30 -1.55
N ALA A 186 -1.22 -26.37 -1.13
CA ALA A 186 -0.70 -27.73 -1.25
C ALA A 186 -0.49 -28.11 -2.72
N GLN A 187 -1.40 -27.73 -3.62
CA GLN A 187 -1.20 -27.93 -5.06
C GLN A 187 -0.07 -27.07 -5.63
N ALA A 188 0.12 -25.85 -5.11
CA ALA A 188 1.26 -25.01 -5.51
C ALA A 188 2.60 -25.69 -5.17
N GLU A 189 2.70 -26.33 -3.99
CA GLU A 189 3.87 -27.14 -3.61
C GLU A 189 4.06 -28.34 -4.54
N GLU A 190 2.98 -29.05 -4.94
CA GLU A 190 3.06 -30.13 -5.92
C GLU A 190 3.61 -29.65 -7.28
N VAL A 191 3.29 -28.42 -7.70
CA VAL A 191 3.85 -27.81 -8.93
C VAL A 191 5.34 -27.53 -8.76
N VAL A 192 5.77 -26.97 -7.62
CA VAL A 192 7.19 -26.74 -7.31
C VAL A 192 7.99 -28.06 -7.36
N GLU A 193 7.40 -29.14 -6.85
CA GLU A 193 8.01 -30.48 -6.82
C GLU A 193 7.93 -31.24 -8.16
N GLY A 194 7.28 -30.66 -9.18
CA GLY A 194 7.08 -31.30 -10.48
C GLY A 194 6.10 -32.48 -10.47
N LYS A 195 5.28 -32.61 -9.41
CA LYS A 195 4.24 -33.64 -9.28
C LYS A 195 2.93 -33.25 -9.99
N ARG A 196 2.76 -31.96 -10.23
CA ARG A 196 1.61 -31.33 -10.88
C ARG A 196 2.09 -30.28 -11.88
N LYS A 197 1.32 -30.06 -12.94
CA LYS A 197 1.65 -29.06 -13.97
C LYS A 197 1.25 -27.64 -13.54
N GLU A 198 0.03 -27.50 -13.04
CA GLU A 198 -0.59 -26.23 -12.65
C GLU A 198 -1.64 -26.46 -11.55
N VAL A 199 -1.93 -25.43 -10.77
CA VAL A 199 -2.97 -25.48 -9.71
C VAL A 199 -4.38 -25.38 -10.30
N ASP A 200 -5.35 -25.96 -9.59
CA ASP A 200 -6.76 -25.79 -9.93
C ASP A 200 -7.23 -24.41 -9.42
N VAL A 201 -7.79 -23.61 -10.32
CA VAL A 201 -8.38 -22.30 -9.99
C VAL A 201 -9.89 -22.47 -9.86
N ILE A 202 -10.42 -22.14 -8.68
CA ILE A 202 -11.81 -22.42 -8.31
C ILE A 202 -12.54 -21.11 -8.04
N SER A 203 -13.66 -20.88 -8.73
CA SER A 203 -14.52 -19.72 -8.47
C SER A 203 -15.19 -19.81 -7.09
N VAL A 204 -15.25 -18.66 -6.41
CA VAL A 204 -15.87 -18.49 -5.10
C VAL A 204 -17.17 -17.71 -5.29
N GLU A 205 -18.28 -18.43 -5.24
CA GLU A 205 -19.63 -17.87 -5.42
C GLU A 205 -20.42 -17.94 -4.10
N GLY A 206 -20.65 -16.78 -3.49
CA GLY A 206 -21.49 -16.63 -2.32
C GLY A 206 -22.97 -16.35 -2.64
N ASP A 207 -23.80 -16.33 -1.60
CA ASP A 207 -25.22 -15.94 -1.67
C ASP A 207 -25.45 -14.49 -2.07
N VAL A 208 -24.49 -13.61 -1.75
CA VAL A 208 -24.44 -12.22 -2.21
C VAL A 208 -23.24 -12.05 -3.12
N LYS A 209 -23.49 -11.56 -4.34
CA LYS A 209 -22.44 -11.28 -5.31
C LYS A 209 -21.61 -10.07 -4.89
N VAL A 210 -20.29 -10.24 -4.83
CA VAL A 210 -19.33 -9.12 -4.74
C VAL A 210 -19.24 -8.47 -6.12
N ILE A 211 -19.54 -7.19 -6.21
CA ILE A 211 -19.61 -6.47 -7.49
C ILE A 211 -18.28 -5.80 -7.79
N ASN A 212 -17.65 -6.21 -8.89
CA ASN A 212 -16.29 -5.82 -9.30
C ASN A 212 -15.33 -5.89 -8.10
N PRO A 213 -15.10 -7.10 -7.55
CA PRO A 213 -14.12 -7.29 -6.49
C PRO A 213 -12.76 -6.73 -6.93
N ASN A 214 -12.07 -6.08 -6.01
CA ASN A 214 -10.72 -5.57 -6.22
C ASN A 214 -9.85 -6.00 -5.02
N GLY A 215 -9.48 -5.13 -4.09
CA GLY A 215 -8.63 -5.50 -2.96
C GLY A 215 -9.33 -6.31 -1.86
N GLY A 216 -8.54 -6.87 -0.96
CA GLY A 216 -9.04 -7.81 0.05
C GLY A 216 -8.08 -8.03 1.22
N THR A 217 -8.63 -8.39 2.38
CA THR A 217 -7.83 -8.69 3.56
C THR A 217 -8.48 -9.72 4.48
N ASN A 218 -7.67 -10.44 5.26
CA ASN A 218 -8.20 -11.29 6.33
C ASN A 218 -8.65 -10.43 7.52
N PHE A 219 -9.88 -10.62 7.97
CA PHE A 219 -10.44 -9.92 9.11
C PHE A 219 -11.22 -10.88 10.02
N ARG A 220 -10.68 -11.13 11.22
CA ARG A 220 -11.34 -11.92 12.28
C ARG A 220 -11.78 -13.32 11.81
N GLY A 221 -10.91 -13.99 11.05
CA GLY A 221 -11.18 -15.33 10.50
C GLY A 221 -12.15 -15.34 9.30
N LYS A 222 -12.48 -14.18 8.76
CA LYS A 222 -13.24 -13.99 7.52
C LYS A 222 -12.40 -13.21 6.50
N ILE A 223 -12.93 -13.03 5.29
CA ILE A 223 -12.31 -12.18 4.27
C ILE A 223 -13.16 -10.93 4.14
N VAL A 224 -12.53 -9.75 4.14
CA VAL A 224 -13.19 -8.51 3.71
C VAL A 224 -12.70 -8.19 2.31
N LEU A 225 -13.62 -8.03 1.37
CA LEU A 225 -13.34 -7.64 -0.02
C LEU A 225 -13.88 -6.24 -0.28
N ALA A 226 -13.12 -5.45 -1.04
CA ALA A 226 -13.61 -4.22 -1.65
C ALA A 226 -14.29 -4.59 -2.97
N GLY A 227 -15.50 -4.08 -3.18
CA GLY A 227 -16.15 -4.10 -4.48
C GLY A 227 -16.26 -2.68 -5.03
N GLU A 228 -15.79 -2.46 -6.24
CA GLU A 228 -15.74 -1.15 -6.89
C GLU A 228 -17.14 -0.65 -7.30
N GLY A 229 -18.14 -1.52 -7.29
CA GLY A 229 -19.51 -1.22 -7.70
C GLY A 229 -19.69 -1.26 -9.22
N GLN A 230 -20.90 -0.96 -9.70
CA GLN A 230 -21.25 -1.07 -11.12
C GLN A 230 -22.45 -0.18 -11.49
N GLY A 231 -22.24 0.75 -12.42
CA GLY A 231 -23.26 1.69 -12.89
C GLY A 231 -23.80 2.58 -11.77
N ASP A 232 -24.98 3.17 -12.00
CA ASP A 232 -25.57 4.18 -11.12
C ASP A 232 -26.21 3.61 -9.85
N HIS A 233 -26.59 2.33 -9.88
CA HIS A 233 -27.45 1.72 -8.87
C HIS A 233 -26.78 0.63 -8.02
N ASN A 234 -25.59 0.16 -8.39
CA ASN A 234 -24.80 -0.75 -7.54
C ASN A 234 -23.62 0.03 -6.97
N PRO A 235 -23.72 0.55 -5.73
CA PRO A 235 -22.66 1.33 -5.13
C PRO A 235 -21.43 0.47 -4.85
N SER A 236 -20.28 1.13 -4.76
CA SER A 236 -19.09 0.51 -4.20
C SER A 236 -19.28 0.18 -2.71
N ALA A 237 -18.74 -0.95 -2.27
CA ALA A 237 -19.01 -1.49 -0.94
C ALA A 237 -17.87 -2.38 -0.40
N LEU A 238 -17.86 -2.57 0.92
CA LEU A 238 -17.09 -3.61 1.59
C LEU A 238 -17.98 -4.82 1.87
N TYR A 239 -17.45 -6.01 1.60
CA TYR A 239 -18.14 -7.30 1.73
C TYR A 239 -17.39 -8.18 2.72
N LEU A 240 -18.07 -8.69 3.73
CA LEU A 240 -17.55 -9.71 4.64
C LEU A 240 -17.97 -11.09 4.14
N VAL A 241 -16.99 -11.91 3.79
CA VAL A 241 -17.15 -13.22 3.16
C VAL A 241 -16.68 -14.32 4.11
N ASP A 242 -17.51 -15.35 4.28
CA ASP A 242 -17.09 -16.60 4.90
C ASP A 242 -16.15 -17.35 3.94
N PRO A 243 -14.90 -17.66 4.34
CA PRO A 243 -13.93 -18.30 3.44
C PRO A 243 -14.19 -19.79 3.21
N VAL A 244 -15.22 -20.36 3.84
CA VAL A 244 -15.64 -21.75 3.62
C VAL A 244 -17.05 -21.80 3.03
N GLU A 245 -17.33 -22.85 2.25
CA GLU A 245 -18.66 -23.07 1.66
C GLU A 245 -19.76 -23.03 2.74
N PRO A 246 -20.89 -22.36 2.48
CA PRO A 246 -21.36 -21.85 1.18
C PRO A 246 -20.94 -20.38 0.86
N TYR A 247 -19.81 -19.91 1.40
CA TYR A 247 -19.26 -18.57 1.15
C TYR A 247 -20.23 -17.42 1.46
N LYS A 248 -20.92 -17.53 2.61
CA LYS A 248 -21.90 -16.53 3.04
C LYS A 248 -21.28 -15.13 3.02
N THR A 249 -21.92 -14.22 2.30
CA THR A 249 -21.40 -12.89 2.02
C THR A 249 -22.35 -11.82 2.57
N THR A 250 -21.82 -10.78 3.19
CA THR A 250 -22.60 -9.69 3.79
C THR A 250 -21.99 -8.35 3.46
N VAL A 251 -22.78 -7.40 2.96
CA VAL A 251 -22.36 -6.00 2.78
C VAL A 251 -22.25 -5.36 4.17
N ILE A 252 -21.07 -4.85 4.52
CA ILE A 252 -20.81 -4.23 5.83
C ILE A 252 -20.68 -2.71 5.77
N LEU A 253 -20.40 -2.13 4.60
CA LEU A 253 -20.34 -0.69 4.38
C LEU A 253 -20.51 -0.38 2.88
N ASN A 254 -21.32 0.62 2.51
CA ASN A 254 -21.51 1.01 1.10
C ASN A 254 -21.69 2.52 0.87
N ASN A 255 -21.54 3.33 1.92
CA ASN A 255 -21.68 4.78 1.83
C ASN A 255 -20.89 5.50 2.94
N TYR A 256 -20.59 6.76 2.71
CA TYR A 256 -20.11 7.71 3.70
C TYR A 256 -21.22 8.72 4.02
N HIS A 257 -21.98 8.47 5.09
CA HIS A 257 -23.12 9.30 5.53
C HIS A 257 -24.12 9.61 4.40
N GLY A 258 -24.46 8.59 3.60
CA GLY A 258 -25.37 8.69 2.45
C GLY A 258 -24.70 9.09 1.13
N ARG A 259 -23.41 9.44 1.12
CA ARG A 259 -22.65 9.67 -0.12
C ARG A 259 -22.08 8.35 -0.62
N GLN A 260 -22.23 8.05 -1.91
CA GLN A 260 -21.60 6.86 -2.49
C GLN A 260 -20.08 7.06 -2.58
N PHE A 261 -19.34 6.01 -2.21
CA PHE A 261 -17.91 5.87 -2.54
C PHE A 261 -17.69 5.87 -4.05
N ASN A 262 -16.49 6.26 -4.48
CA ASN A 262 -16.10 6.31 -5.88
C ASN A 262 -16.00 4.87 -6.44
N SER A 263 -14.99 4.15 -5.96
CA SER A 263 -14.68 2.74 -6.27
C SER A 263 -13.63 2.26 -5.27
N LEU A 264 -14.08 1.71 -4.15
CA LEU A 264 -13.22 1.15 -3.11
C LEU A 264 -12.26 0.15 -3.72
N ASN A 265 -10.98 0.30 -3.42
CA ASN A 265 -9.92 -0.43 -4.08
C ASN A 265 -9.22 -1.37 -3.11
N ASP A 266 -8.34 -0.90 -2.23
CA ASP A 266 -7.56 -1.80 -1.36
C ASP A 266 -7.82 -1.60 0.13
N ILE A 267 -7.56 -2.64 0.95
CA ILE A 267 -7.97 -2.70 2.36
C ILE A 267 -6.86 -3.28 3.25
N ALA A 268 -6.65 -2.69 4.42
CA ALA A 268 -5.79 -3.22 5.47
C ALA A 268 -6.44 -3.17 6.86
N VAL A 269 -5.95 -4.01 7.76
CA VAL A 269 -6.31 -3.98 9.18
C VAL A 269 -5.14 -3.42 9.98
N ASN A 270 -5.40 -2.42 10.83
CA ASN A 270 -4.36 -1.96 11.74
C ASN A 270 -4.16 -2.97 12.88
N PRO A 271 -2.93 -3.46 13.12
CA PRO A 271 -2.69 -4.53 14.07
C PRO A 271 -2.86 -4.11 15.54
N ARG A 272 -2.95 -2.81 15.85
CA ARG A 272 -3.16 -2.31 17.22
C ARG A 272 -4.62 -2.09 17.53
N ASN A 273 -5.30 -1.25 16.74
CA ASN A 273 -6.70 -0.89 17.01
C ASN A 273 -7.73 -1.82 16.37
N LYS A 274 -7.28 -2.78 15.54
CA LYS A 274 -8.10 -3.87 15.01
C LYS A 274 -9.21 -3.41 14.05
N GLN A 275 -9.09 -2.21 13.46
CA GLN A 275 -10.08 -1.64 12.55
C GLN A 275 -9.62 -1.68 11.09
N LEU A 276 -10.60 -1.57 10.19
CA LEU A 276 -10.38 -1.57 8.74
C LEU A 276 -9.98 -0.18 8.26
N TYR A 277 -9.06 -0.13 7.31
CA TYR A 277 -8.66 1.06 6.58
C TYR A 277 -8.68 0.74 5.10
N PHE A 278 -9.18 1.65 4.27
CA PHE A 278 -9.36 1.37 2.85
C PHE A 278 -9.25 2.61 1.98
N THR A 279 -8.92 2.41 0.71
CA THR A 279 -8.72 3.46 -0.29
C THR A 279 -9.94 3.62 -1.20
N ASP A 280 -10.26 4.86 -1.59
CA ASP A 280 -11.38 5.19 -2.48
C ASP A 280 -10.94 6.02 -3.70
N PRO A 281 -10.19 5.42 -4.64
CA PRO A 281 -9.80 6.07 -5.89
C PRO A 281 -10.96 6.15 -6.89
N THR A 282 -10.76 6.85 -8.01
CA THR A 282 -11.75 6.99 -9.09
C THR A 282 -11.60 5.95 -10.22
N TYR A 283 -10.98 4.79 -9.97
CA TYR A 283 -10.69 3.80 -11.03
C TYR A 283 -11.94 3.39 -11.81
N GLY A 284 -13.04 3.07 -11.14
CA GLY A 284 -14.26 2.65 -11.82
C GLY A 284 -14.83 3.72 -12.75
N HIS A 285 -14.63 5.00 -12.44
CA HIS A 285 -15.04 6.09 -13.32
C HIS A 285 -14.12 6.21 -14.55
N VAL A 286 -12.80 6.16 -14.33
CA VAL A 286 -11.79 6.23 -15.39
C VAL A 286 -11.93 5.05 -16.35
N GLN A 287 -12.35 3.89 -15.84
CA GLN A 287 -12.62 2.67 -16.61
C GLN A 287 -14.08 2.57 -17.11
N HIS A 288 -14.89 3.61 -16.93
CA HIS A 288 -16.24 3.76 -17.49
C HIS A 288 -17.30 2.76 -16.99
N PHE A 289 -17.12 2.17 -15.80
CA PHE A 289 -18.13 1.31 -15.18
C PHE A 289 -18.75 1.90 -13.89
N ARG A 290 -18.32 3.09 -13.47
CA ARG A 290 -18.92 3.89 -12.40
C ARG A 290 -19.29 5.30 -12.90
N PRO A 291 -20.31 5.94 -12.28
CA PRO A 291 -20.66 7.32 -12.58
C PRO A 291 -19.54 8.30 -12.21
N THR A 292 -19.73 9.56 -12.56
CA THR A 292 -18.84 10.65 -12.13
C THR A 292 -18.66 10.63 -10.60
N PRO A 293 -17.41 10.68 -10.10
CA PRO A 293 -17.07 10.65 -8.68
C PRO A 293 -17.82 11.70 -7.88
N GLY A 294 -18.41 11.26 -6.76
CA GLY A 294 -19.12 12.12 -5.81
C GLY A 294 -18.29 12.51 -4.59
N LEU A 295 -17.11 11.93 -4.41
CA LEU A 295 -16.20 12.12 -3.28
C LEU A 295 -14.77 12.41 -3.77
N PRO A 296 -13.94 13.12 -2.98
CA PRO A 296 -12.50 13.20 -3.24
C PRO A 296 -11.83 11.83 -3.10
N ASN A 297 -10.63 11.69 -3.66
CA ASN A 297 -9.79 10.51 -3.44
C ASN A 297 -9.20 10.54 -2.03
N GLN A 298 -9.62 9.60 -1.20
CA GLN A 298 -9.32 9.60 0.23
C GLN A 298 -9.04 8.20 0.76
N VAL A 299 -8.45 8.16 1.96
CA VAL A 299 -8.32 6.94 2.76
C VAL A 299 -9.25 7.05 3.95
N TYR A 300 -10.04 6.01 4.16
CA TYR A 300 -11.01 5.94 5.23
C TYR A 300 -10.61 4.89 6.25
N ARG A 301 -11.16 5.05 7.46
CA ARG A 301 -11.11 4.11 8.57
C ARG A 301 -12.53 3.71 8.91
N PHE A 302 -12.75 2.44 9.18
CA PHE A 302 -14.04 1.88 9.56
C PHE A 302 -13.93 0.97 10.77
N ASP A 303 -14.67 1.34 11.81
CA ASP A 303 -14.92 0.51 12.98
C ASP A 303 -16.18 -0.33 12.74
N VAL A 304 -15.97 -1.61 12.43
CA VAL A 304 -17.07 -2.55 12.14
C VAL A 304 -18.01 -2.71 13.33
N ASP A 305 -17.50 -2.60 14.56
CA ASP A 305 -18.30 -2.85 15.77
C ASP A 305 -19.24 -1.68 16.08
N SER A 306 -18.78 -0.44 15.91
CA SER A 306 -19.59 0.76 16.19
C SER A 306 -20.27 1.33 14.94
N GLY A 307 -19.90 0.87 13.75
CA GLY A 307 -20.30 1.46 12.48
C GLY A 307 -19.66 2.82 12.18
N ALA A 308 -18.66 3.25 12.95
CA ALA A 308 -18.05 4.57 12.79
C ALA A 308 -17.11 4.57 11.58
N VAL A 309 -17.30 5.53 10.68
CA VAL A 309 -16.45 5.74 9.51
C VAL A 309 -15.88 7.15 9.55
N GLY A 310 -14.60 7.30 9.20
CA GLY A 310 -13.92 8.58 9.17
C GLY A 310 -12.80 8.61 8.14
N VAL A 311 -12.41 9.82 7.72
CA VAL A 311 -11.27 10.04 6.83
C VAL A 311 -9.98 10.10 7.65
N VAL A 312 -8.92 9.46 7.16
CA VAL A 312 -7.59 9.51 7.80
C VAL A 312 -6.50 10.11 6.90
N ALA A 313 -6.70 10.14 5.58
CA ALA A 313 -5.81 10.85 4.66
C ALA A 313 -6.56 11.40 3.45
N ASP A 314 -6.11 12.55 2.97
CA ASP A 314 -6.56 13.22 1.75
C ASP A 314 -5.37 13.78 0.95
N GLY A 315 -5.64 14.49 -0.16
CA GLY A 315 -4.61 15.09 -1.00
C GLY A 315 -3.71 14.09 -1.73
N LEU A 316 -4.20 12.86 -1.90
CA LEU A 316 -3.61 11.82 -2.75
C LEU A 316 -4.23 11.92 -4.15
N HIS A 317 -3.47 11.58 -5.19
CA HIS A 317 -4.00 11.63 -6.54
C HIS A 317 -4.81 10.38 -6.88
N MET A 318 -4.27 9.19 -6.67
CA MET A 318 -4.96 7.90 -6.83
C MET A 318 -4.48 6.94 -5.73
N PRO A 319 -5.07 7.00 -4.52
CA PRO A 319 -4.70 6.10 -3.43
C PRO A 319 -5.05 4.67 -3.82
N ASN A 320 -4.09 3.76 -3.68
CA ASN A 320 -4.22 2.38 -4.13
C ASN A 320 -3.94 1.42 -2.97
N GLY A 321 -2.83 0.67 -3.02
CA GLY A 321 -2.40 -0.23 -1.97
C GLY A 321 -2.20 0.43 -0.61
N ILE A 322 -2.61 -0.28 0.43
CA ILE A 322 -2.52 0.15 1.83
C ILE A 322 -1.97 -0.98 2.70
N THR A 323 -1.07 -0.64 3.61
CA THR A 323 -0.63 -1.58 4.65
C THR A 323 -0.14 -0.85 5.90
N PHE A 324 0.17 -1.61 6.95
CA PHE A 324 0.73 -1.09 8.19
C PHE A 324 2.12 -1.68 8.44
N SER A 325 2.95 -0.98 9.22
CA SER A 325 4.10 -1.61 9.84
C SER A 325 3.65 -2.75 10.77
N PRO A 326 4.51 -3.75 11.04
CA PRO A 326 4.15 -4.88 11.90
C PRO A 326 3.69 -4.48 13.30
N ASP A 327 4.22 -3.36 13.81
CA ASP A 327 3.86 -2.78 15.10
C ASP A 327 2.62 -1.87 15.05
N GLY A 328 2.11 -1.57 13.85
CA GLY A 328 0.92 -0.74 13.60
C GLY A 328 1.09 0.75 13.86
N TYR A 329 2.31 1.25 14.08
CA TYR A 329 2.60 2.68 14.30
C TYR A 329 2.74 3.48 13.01
N HIS A 330 2.98 2.81 11.88
CA HIS A 330 3.07 3.43 10.58
C HIS A 330 2.05 2.86 9.61
N ALA A 331 1.42 3.73 8.83
CA ALA A 331 0.61 3.35 7.69
C ALA A 331 1.34 3.71 6.40
N TYR A 332 1.27 2.85 5.40
CA TYR A 332 1.85 3.06 4.08
C TYR A 332 0.73 3.08 3.04
N ILE A 333 0.83 4.00 2.08
CA ILE A 333 -0.13 4.15 0.97
C ILE A 333 0.62 4.37 -0.32
N SER A 334 0.33 3.57 -1.35
CA SER A 334 0.77 3.85 -2.71
C SER A 334 -0.17 4.86 -3.38
N ASP A 335 0.43 5.81 -4.12
CA ASP A 335 -0.27 6.79 -4.95
C ASP A 335 0.13 6.58 -6.41
N THR A 336 -0.81 6.10 -7.21
CA THR A 336 -0.64 5.72 -8.62
C THR A 336 -1.04 6.84 -9.57
N GLY A 337 -1.03 8.10 -9.13
CA GLY A 337 -1.46 9.26 -9.90
C GLY A 337 -0.78 9.44 -11.27
N ILE A 338 0.38 8.80 -11.49
CA ILE A 338 1.03 8.63 -12.80
C ILE A 338 0.09 8.05 -13.86
N SER A 339 -0.90 7.25 -13.49
CA SER A 339 -1.89 6.65 -14.40
C SER A 339 -2.88 7.66 -15.01
N MET A 340 -2.97 8.89 -14.46
CA MET A 340 -4.01 9.86 -14.80
C MET A 340 -3.59 10.88 -15.89
N GLY A 341 -2.80 10.47 -16.88
CA GLY A 341 -2.40 11.32 -18.00
C GLY A 341 -3.43 11.34 -19.14
N PHE A 342 -3.48 12.44 -19.90
CA PHE A 342 -4.44 12.65 -20.99
C PHE A 342 -4.27 11.64 -22.16
N TRP A 343 -3.08 11.07 -22.33
CA TRP A 343 -2.73 10.07 -23.35
C TRP A 343 -2.03 8.83 -22.76
N GLY A 344 -2.37 8.46 -21.52
CA GLY A 344 -1.71 7.36 -20.80
C GLY A 344 -1.00 7.86 -19.55
N LYS A 345 0.28 7.51 -19.36
CA LYS A 345 1.02 7.87 -18.15
C LYS A 345 1.44 9.35 -18.15
N ASN A 346 1.35 10.00 -16.99
CA ASN A 346 1.92 11.32 -16.72
C ASN A 346 3.02 11.21 -15.67
N HIS A 347 4.27 11.15 -16.12
CA HIS A 347 5.46 10.98 -15.28
C HIS A 347 5.77 12.14 -14.33
N THR A 348 5.02 13.23 -14.39
CA THR A 348 5.11 14.34 -13.41
C THR A 348 4.20 14.14 -12.20
N ARG A 349 3.40 13.07 -12.19
CA ARG A 349 2.49 12.70 -11.10
C ARG A 349 3.06 11.56 -10.24
N PRO A 350 2.51 11.32 -9.05
CA PRO A 350 3.01 10.32 -8.12
C PRO A 350 3.08 8.92 -8.71
N SER A 351 4.22 8.29 -8.48
CA SER A 351 4.45 6.85 -8.50
C SER A 351 5.10 6.50 -7.16
N THR A 352 4.43 6.94 -6.10
CA THR A 352 5.08 7.22 -4.81
C THR A 352 4.35 6.50 -3.70
N ILE A 353 5.12 5.91 -2.80
CA ILE A 353 4.61 5.37 -1.55
C ILE A 353 4.83 6.43 -0.47
N TYR A 354 3.76 6.75 0.24
CA TYR A 354 3.78 7.63 1.40
C TYR A 354 3.68 6.84 2.70
N ARG A 355 4.31 7.36 3.75
CA ARG A 355 4.18 6.87 5.13
C ARG A 355 3.51 7.92 6.01
N TYR A 356 2.67 7.47 6.93
CA TYR A 356 2.02 8.26 7.97
C TYR A 356 2.33 7.68 9.35
N ASP A 357 2.31 8.54 10.37
CA ASP A 357 2.30 8.10 11.77
C ASP A 357 0.85 7.83 12.20
N VAL A 358 0.61 6.69 12.84
CA VAL A 358 -0.72 6.27 13.31
C VAL A 358 -0.84 6.57 14.80
N ASN A 359 -1.77 7.46 15.16
CA ASN A 359 -2.03 7.85 16.54
C ASN A 359 -2.77 6.73 17.30
N ALA A 360 -2.77 6.84 18.64
CA ALA A 360 -3.48 5.90 19.51
C ALA A 360 -4.99 5.86 19.24
N ASP A 361 -5.58 6.98 18.81
CA ASP A 361 -6.99 7.06 18.46
C ASP A 361 -7.31 6.51 17.06
N GLY A 362 -6.30 6.07 16.29
CA GLY A 362 -6.41 5.54 14.93
C GLY A 362 -6.37 6.59 13.81
N THR A 363 -6.24 7.88 14.11
CA THR A 363 -6.02 8.93 13.10
C THR A 363 -4.58 8.92 12.60
N TRP A 364 -4.34 9.49 11.41
CA TRP A 364 -3.01 9.54 10.80
C TRP A 364 -2.48 10.97 10.75
N ASN A 365 -1.17 11.12 10.96
CA ASN A 365 -0.46 12.39 10.92
C ASN A 365 0.86 12.27 10.13
N ASN A 366 1.53 13.40 9.91
CA ASN A 366 2.90 13.48 9.40
C ASN A 366 3.13 12.68 8.10
N ARG A 367 2.39 13.01 7.03
CA ARG A 367 2.66 12.46 5.69
C ARG A 367 4.12 12.68 5.31
N ARG A 368 4.81 11.60 4.96
CA ARG A 368 6.20 11.59 4.50
C ARG A 368 6.31 10.77 3.22
N THR A 369 7.15 11.21 2.28
CA THR A 369 7.58 10.33 1.19
C THR A 369 8.37 9.16 1.79
N PHE A 370 8.04 7.94 1.36
CA PHE A 370 8.77 6.74 1.75
C PHE A 370 9.64 6.23 0.60
N ALA A 371 9.04 5.94 -0.54
CA ALA A 371 9.73 5.44 -1.72
C ALA A 371 9.13 5.98 -3.01
N PHE A 372 9.93 6.02 -4.08
CA PHE A 372 9.49 6.29 -5.44
C PHE A 372 9.75 5.06 -6.29
N VAL A 373 8.76 4.61 -7.05
CA VAL A 373 8.84 3.39 -7.84
C VAL A 373 9.49 3.70 -9.19
N GLU A 374 10.49 2.89 -9.53
CA GLU A 374 11.26 3.02 -10.76
C GLU A 374 10.45 2.63 -12.01
N VAL A 375 9.79 1.47 -11.97
CA VAL A 375 9.08 0.89 -13.11
C VAL A 375 7.58 0.84 -12.84
N GLY A 376 6.81 1.56 -13.65
CA GLY A 376 5.36 1.65 -13.46
C GLY A 376 5.01 2.44 -12.20
N PHE A 377 4.28 1.78 -11.29
CA PHE A 377 3.83 2.30 -10.00
C PHE A 377 3.65 1.16 -9.00
N ALA A 378 3.65 1.49 -7.71
CA ALA A 378 3.29 0.56 -6.66
C ALA A 378 1.77 0.40 -6.66
N ASP A 379 1.31 -0.82 -6.89
CA ASP A 379 -0.10 -1.18 -6.79
C ASP A 379 -0.36 -1.71 -5.37
N GLY A 380 -0.61 -3.00 -5.17
CA GLY A 380 -0.67 -3.65 -3.86
C GLY A 380 0.67 -3.58 -3.09
N ILE A 381 0.59 -3.36 -1.77
CA ILE A 381 1.76 -3.23 -0.87
C ILE A 381 1.57 -4.01 0.44
N HIS A 382 2.64 -4.63 0.94
CA HIS A 382 2.64 -5.38 2.20
C HIS A 382 3.94 -5.20 2.97
N THR A 383 3.92 -5.46 4.28
CA THR A 383 5.14 -5.48 5.11
C THR A 383 5.49 -6.89 5.55
N ASP A 384 6.79 -7.15 5.70
CA ASP A 384 7.27 -8.33 6.43
C ASP A 384 7.38 -8.05 7.92
N THR A 385 7.62 -9.10 8.71
CA THR A 385 7.80 -9.03 10.18
C THR A 385 8.97 -8.15 10.63
N ALA A 386 9.93 -7.84 9.77
CA ALA A 386 11.05 -6.95 10.06
C ALA A 386 10.75 -5.47 9.69
N GLY A 387 9.58 -5.21 9.10
CA GLY A 387 9.14 -3.87 8.70
C GLY A 387 9.68 -3.42 7.34
N ASN A 388 10.25 -4.32 6.53
CA ASN A 388 10.52 -4.03 5.13
C ASN A 388 9.19 -3.95 4.38
N LEU A 389 9.10 -3.03 3.43
CA LEU A 389 7.92 -2.82 2.59
C LEU A 389 8.14 -3.45 1.22
N TYR A 390 7.13 -4.15 0.72
CA TYR A 390 7.08 -4.81 -0.57
C TYR A 390 6.00 -4.14 -1.40
N ALA A 391 6.20 -4.01 -2.71
CA ALA A 391 5.17 -3.51 -3.62
C ALA A 391 5.16 -4.28 -4.95
N GLY A 392 3.96 -4.58 -5.44
CA GLY A 392 3.73 -4.97 -6.83
C GLY A 392 4.02 -3.78 -7.74
N CYS A 393 4.95 -3.96 -8.66
CA CYS A 393 5.47 -2.94 -9.56
C CYS A 393 5.42 -3.43 -11.01
N GLY A 394 5.80 -2.56 -11.96
CA GLY A 394 5.76 -2.88 -13.39
C GLY A 394 6.70 -4.01 -13.86
N ASP A 395 7.63 -4.47 -13.01
CA ASP A 395 8.62 -5.51 -13.31
C ASP A 395 8.63 -6.68 -12.31
N GLY A 396 7.71 -6.70 -11.34
CA GLY A 396 7.63 -7.71 -10.28
C GLY A 396 7.47 -7.08 -8.91
N ILE A 397 8.12 -7.65 -7.90
CA ILE A 397 8.05 -7.15 -6.52
C ILE A 397 9.31 -6.38 -6.19
N SER A 398 9.17 -5.11 -5.79
CA SER A 398 10.26 -4.31 -5.23
C SER A 398 10.21 -4.32 -3.70
N VAL A 399 11.37 -4.36 -3.05
CA VAL A 399 11.49 -4.45 -1.59
C VAL A 399 12.36 -3.32 -1.04
N TRP A 400 11.80 -2.53 -0.13
CA TRP A 400 12.49 -1.44 0.55
C TRP A 400 12.63 -1.74 2.04
N ASN A 401 13.77 -1.39 2.62
CA ASN A 401 13.94 -1.45 4.07
C ASN A 401 13.12 -0.35 4.78
N PRO A 402 13.00 -0.35 6.13
CA PRO A 402 12.20 0.64 6.87
C PRO A 402 12.60 2.12 6.66
N SER A 403 13.77 2.38 6.06
CA SER A 403 14.23 3.72 5.71
C SER A 403 13.81 4.18 4.30
N GLY A 404 13.20 3.31 3.50
CA GLY A 404 12.79 3.60 2.12
C GLY A 404 13.88 3.34 1.07
N ILE A 405 14.95 2.64 1.43
CA ILE A 405 16.02 2.25 0.50
C ILE A 405 15.66 0.92 -0.15
N LEU A 406 15.72 0.85 -1.49
CA LEU A 406 15.52 -0.39 -2.24
C LEU A 406 16.65 -1.36 -1.89
N ILE A 407 16.30 -2.54 -1.38
CA ILE A 407 17.26 -3.58 -1.00
C ILE A 407 17.28 -4.74 -1.99
N GLY A 408 16.16 -4.97 -2.70
CA GLY A 408 16.07 -6.07 -3.65
C GLY A 408 14.80 -6.05 -4.50
N LYS A 409 14.77 -6.95 -5.48
CA LYS A 409 13.58 -7.25 -6.29
C LYS A 409 13.37 -8.75 -6.44
N ILE A 410 12.11 -9.17 -6.52
CA ILE A 410 11.69 -10.46 -7.07
C ILE A 410 11.16 -10.17 -8.48
N PHE A 411 12.03 -10.35 -9.47
CA PHE A 411 11.79 -9.92 -10.83
C PHE A 411 11.00 -10.97 -11.63
N VAL A 412 9.85 -10.56 -12.16
CA VAL A 412 9.04 -11.38 -13.08
C VAL A 412 9.11 -10.83 -14.51
N GLY A 413 9.51 -9.57 -14.67
CA GLY A 413 9.69 -8.89 -15.95
C GLY A 413 8.40 -8.36 -16.57
N HIS A 414 7.33 -8.27 -15.80
CA HIS A 414 6.04 -7.67 -16.16
C HIS A 414 5.32 -7.21 -14.89
N LEU A 415 4.16 -6.55 -15.07
CA LEU A 415 3.37 -5.99 -13.97
C LEU A 415 2.94 -7.09 -12.98
N SER A 416 3.12 -6.81 -11.69
CA SER A 416 2.40 -7.47 -10.61
C SER A 416 1.44 -6.47 -9.98
N ALA A 417 0.15 -6.79 -10.01
CA ALA A 417 -0.90 -5.94 -9.45
C ALA A 417 -0.98 -6.10 -7.92
N ASN A 418 -0.93 -7.33 -7.41
CA ASN A 418 -0.84 -7.56 -5.98
C ASN A 418 -0.07 -8.85 -5.67
N PHE A 419 0.17 -9.11 -4.39
CA PHE A 419 0.82 -10.31 -3.88
C PHE A 419 0.51 -10.42 -2.40
N GLN A 420 0.70 -11.58 -1.78
CA GLN A 420 0.60 -11.69 -0.33
C GLN A 420 1.47 -12.82 0.21
N PHE A 421 2.01 -12.61 1.41
CA PHE A 421 2.66 -13.66 2.17
C PHE A 421 1.64 -14.71 2.59
N ALA A 422 1.98 -15.99 2.40
CA ALA A 422 1.07 -17.10 2.62
C ALA A 422 1.62 -18.06 3.68
N GLY A 423 1.87 -17.56 4.88
CA GLY A 423 2.52 -18.31 5.96
C GLY A 423 4.04 -18.17 5.95
N LYS A 424 4.74 -19.15 6.54
CA LYS A 424 6.18 -19.04 6.76
C LYS A 424 6.96 -19.29 5.47
N GLY A 425 7.67 -18.26 4.99
CA GLY A 425 8.57 -18.36 3.85
C GLY A 425 7.88 -18.59 2.50
N ARG A 426 6.60 -18.22 2.39
CA ARG A 426 5.77 -18.40 1.19
C ARG A 426 5.15 -17.08 0.77
N MET A 427 5.08 -16.83 -0.52
CA MET A 427 4.36 -15.69 -1.11
C MET A 427 3.70 -16.12 -2.41
N VAL A 428 2.51 -15.57 -2.69
CA VAL A 428 1.84 -15.70 -4.00
C VAL A 428 1.84 -14.32 -4.66
N ILE A 429 2.23 -14.26 -5.92
CA ILE A 429 2.26 -13.02 -6.73
C ILE A 429 1.20 -13.12 -7.82
N LEU A 430 0.34 -12.10 -7.89
CA LEU A 430 -0.71 -11.90 -8.88
C LEU A 430 -0.16 -10.98 -9.97
N ALA A 431 0.00 -11.51 -11.19
CA ALA A 431 0.62 -10.83 -12.33
C ALA A 431 -0.29 -10.88 -13.57
N GLU A 432 -1.55 -10.48 -13.38
CA GLU A 432 -2.63 -10.43 -14.39
C GLU A 432 -2.95 -11.82 -14.97
N THR A 433 -2.26 -12.23 -16.04
CA THR A 433 -2.46 -13.53 -16.69
C THR A 433 -1.56 -14.62 -16.13
N ARG A 434 -0.71 -14.30 -15.13
CA ARG A 434 0.21 -15.25 -14.52
C ARG A 434 0.12 -15.25 -13.01
N LEU A 435 0.20 -16.44 -12.43
CA LEU A 435 0.20 -16.68 -10.99
C LEU A 435 1.52 -17.32 -10.59
N TYR A 436 2.25 -16.68 -9.68
CA TYR A 436 3.53 -17.19 -9.20
C TYR A 436 3.47 -17.59 -7.72
N TYR A 437 4.21 -18.64 -7.39
CA TYR A 437 4.49 -19.06 -6.03
C TYR A 437 5.97 -18.86 -5.72
N VAL A 438 6.25 -18.27 -4.56
CA VAL A 438 7.60 -17.93 -4.12
C VAL A 438 7.91 -18.64 -2.82
N LYS A 439 9.05 -19.31 -2.77
CA LYS A 439 9.70 -19.69 -1.51
C LYS A 439 10.80 -18.69 -1.19
N LEU A 440 10.78 -18.18 0.04
CA LEU A 440 11.73 -17.17 0.52
C LEU A 440 11.98 -17.29 2.02
N GLY A 441 12.91 -16.51 2.56
CA GLY A 441 13.26 -16.50 3.98
C GLY A 441 12.33 -15.65 4.85
N ALA A 442 11.77 -14.57 4.29
CA ALA A 442 10.93 -13.63 5.03
C ALA A 442 9.54 -14.19 5.37
N GLU A 443 8.96 -13.63 6.43
CA GLU A 443 7.58 -13.89 6.85
C GLU A 443 6.79 -12.57 6.84
N GLY A 444 5.57 -12.61 6.31
CA GLY A 444 4.67 -11.45 6.28
C GLY A 444 4.23 -10.97 7.65
N ALA A 445 3.93 -9.69 7.78
CA ALA A 445 3.31 -9.15 8.98
C ALA A 445 1.96 -9.83 9.27
N LYS A 446 1.65 -10.04 10.54
CA LYS A 446 0.37 -10.65 10.94
C LYS A 446 -0.77 -9.66 10.67
N ILE A 447 -1.72 -10.04 9.84
CA ILE A 447 -2.88 -9.22 9.49
C ILE A 447 -3.97 -9.39 10.57
N THR A 448 -4.67 -10.54 10.60
CA THR A 448 -5.60 -10.94 11.68
C THR A 448 -5.75 -12.48 11.74
N ASP A 449 -6.40 -13.03 12.78
CA ASP A 449 -6.81 -14.44 12.85
C ASP A 449 -8.21 -14.61 13.49
N LYS A 450 -8.69 -15.84 13.68
CA LYS A 450 -10.01 -16.09 14.33
C LYS A 450 -10.07 -15.71 15.81
N ASN A 451 -8.92 -15.71 16.49
CA ASN A 451 -8.77 -15.31 17.89
C ASN A 451 -8.52 -13.80 18.01
N TYR A 452 -8.53 -13.08 16.90
CA TYR A 452 -8.53 -11.61 16.80
C TYR A 452 -9.88 -11.01 17.25
N SER A 453 -10.62 -11.75 18.09
CA SER A 453 -11.83 -11.34 18.75
C SER A 453 -11.48 -10.63 20.06
N GLU A 454 -12.07 -9.44 20.19
CA GLU A 454 -12.13 -8.58 21.37
C GLU A 454 -10.89 -7.70 21.62
N ARG A 455 -11.19 -6.44 21.97
CA ARG A 455 -10.27 -5.34 22.22
C ARG A 455 -9.44 -5.54 23.48
#